data_AF-A0A1T4RPG1-F1
#
_entry.id   AF-A0A1T4RPG1-F1
#
_cell.length_a   1.000
_cell.length_b   1.000
_cell.length_c   1.000
_cell.angle_alpha   90.00
_cell.angle_beta   90.00
_cell.angle_gamma   90.00
#
_symmetry.space_group_name_H-M   'P 1'
#
loop_
_entity.id
_entity.type
_entity.pdbx_description
1 polymer ?
#
loop_
_entity_poly.entity_id
_entity_poly.type
_entity_poly.pdbx_seq_one_letter_code
_entity_poly.pdbx_strand_id
1 'polypeptide(L)'
;MDLKNYIDSGVIERYLLGLATPEQERELTYMRRLHPILEQEIAAAELRIENNIMAEAVPPPVQLKDKIMGDARRHKHREYYFKHSGDADGQQPPQDPVYINIRPGWNRQITVSIWWRCAFLALCVLTMSLAASTWYLYKRTNQLEDVLIRLKTPAEALLPAGR
;
A
#
# COMPACT_ATOMS: atom_id res chain seq x y z
N MET A 1 12.92 -42.91 5.85
CA MET A 1 12.43 -42.49 4.53
C MET A 1 13.26 -41.33 4.04
N ASP A 2 13.48 -41.23 2.73
CA ASP A 2 14.06 -40.02 2.13
C ASP A 2 12.98 -38.92 2.11
N LEU A 3 13.35 -37.70 2.50
CA LEU A 3 12.44 -36.56 2.59
C LEU A 3 11.80 -36.24 1.23
N LYS A 4 12.57 -36.40 0.15
CA LYS A 4 12.07 -36.17 -1.21
C LYS A 4 10.96 -37.14 -1.57
N ASN A 5 11.13 -38.43 -1.24
CA ASN A 5 10.09 -39.45 -1.48
C ASN A 5 8.83 -39.20 -0.63
N TYR A 6 8.99 -38.61 0.56
CA TYR A 6 7.87 -38.22 1.40
C TYR A 6 7.07 -37.07 0.78
N ILE A 7 7.75 -36.06 0.24
CA ILE A 7 7.12 -34.95 -0.51
C ILE A 7 6.40 -35.50 -1.75
N ASP A 8 7.09 -36.33 -2.53
CA ASP A 8 6.56 -36.91 -3.78
C ASP A 8 5.39 -37.90 -3.53
N SER A 9 5.14 -38.31 -2.29
CA SER A 9 4.04 -39.22 -1.93
C SER A 9 2.64 -38.60 -2.02
N GLY A 10 2.57 -37.26 -2.10
CA GLY A 10 1.31 -36.52 -2.16
C GLY A 10 0.58 -36.41 -0.82
N VAL A 11 1.26 -36.71 0.29
CA VAL A 11 0.69 -36.60 1.65
C VAL A 11 0.33 -35.16 2.00
N ILE A 12 1.10 -34.18 1.51
CA ILE A 12 0.87 -32.75 1.72
C ILE A 12 -0.43 -32.30 1.05
N GLU A 13 -0.63 -32.66 -0.22
CA GLU A 13 -1.85 -32.31 -0.95
C GLU A 13 -3.10 -32.95 -0.34
N ARG A 14 -3.00 -34.22 0.08
CA ARG A 14 -4.11 -34.89 0.78
C ARG A 14 -4.43 -34.20 2.09
N TYR A 15 -3.40 -33.78 2.83
CA TYR A 15 -3.57 -33.04 4.08
C TYR A 15 -4.28 -31.70 3.85
N LEU A 16 -3.80 -30.90 2.89
CA LEU A 16 -4.37 -29.59 2.57
C LEU A 16 -5.83 -29.68 2.10
N LEU A 17 -6.19 -30.74 1.38
CA LEU A 17 -7.56 -30.98 0.92
C LEU A 17 -8.47 -31.64 1.98
N GLY A 18 -7.95 -31.95 3.17
CA GLY A 18 -8.70 -32.63 4.23
C GLY A 18 -9.02 -34.10 3.92
N LEU A 19 -8.22 -34.74 3.07
CA LEU A 19 -8.35 -36.15 2.66
C LEU A 19 -7.33 -37.07 3.34
N ALA A 20 -6.43 -36.52 4.15
CA ALA A 20 -5.42 -37.30 4.88
C ALA A 20 -6.06 -38.12 6.00
N THR A 21 -5.50 -39.30 6.27
CA THR A 21 -5.88 -40.10 7.44
C THR A 21 -5.30 -39.48 8.72
N PRO A 22 -5.91 -39.69 9.90
CA PRO A 22 -5.38 -39.16 11.16
C PRO A 22 -3.96 -39.66 11.50
N GLU A 23 -3.55 -40.79 10.93
CA GLU A 23 -2.17 -41.29 11.04
C GLU A 23 -1.20 -40.45 10.22
N GLN A 24 -1.56 -40.13 8.97
CA GLN A 24 -0.79 -39.27 8.08
C GLN A 24 -0.67 -37.84 8.61
N GLU A 25 -1.72 -37.30 9.23
CA GLU A 25 -1.67 -35.97 9.87
C GLU A 25 -0.66 -35.92 11.01
N ARG A 26 -0.63 -36.97 11.84
CA ARG A 26 0.34 -37.09 12.95
C ARG A 26 1.76 -37.24 12.41
N GLU A 27 1.94 -38.05 11.37
CA GLU A 27 3.23 -38.21 10.71
C GLU A 27 3.71 -36.88 10.11
N LEU A 28 2.86 -36.17 9.38
CA LEU A 28 3.19 -34.85 8.81
C LEU A 28 3.53 -33.84 9.91
N THR A 29 2.76 -33.80 10.99
CA THR A 29 3.05 -32.92 12.13
C THR A 29 4.39 -33.25 12.79
N TYR A 30 4.74 -34.54 12.86
CA TYR A 30 6.05 -34.97 13.33
C TYR A 30 7.18 -34.58 12.36
N MET A 31 7.00 -34.83 11.06
CA MET A 31 7.98 -34.51 10.02
C MET A 31 8.23 -33.00 9.90
N ARG A 32 7.20 -32.16 10.04
CA ARG A 32 7.31 -30.70 10.07
C ARG A 32 8.23 -30.20 11.19
N ARG A 33 8.27 -30.88 12.34
CA ARG A 33 9.19 -30.54 13.45
C ARG A 33 10.64 -30.93 13.16
N LEU A 34 10.85 -31.99 12.38
CA LEU A 34 12.19 -32.48 12.02
C LEU A 34 12.78 -31.72 10.83
N HIS A 35 11.94 -31.34 9.87
CA HIS A 35 12.34 -30.77 8.59
C HIS A 35 11.57 -29.48 8.31
N PRO A 36 12.12 -28.30 8.68
CA PRO A 36 11.44 -27.03 8.45
C PRO A 36 11.25 -26.70 6.96
N ILE A 37 12.01 -27.34 6.07
CA ILE A 37 11.83 -27.23 4.61
C ILE A 37 10.45 -27.72 4.13
N LEU A 38 9.78 -28.57 4.92
CA LEU A 38 8.41 -28.99 4.61
C LEU A 38 7.42 -27.82 4.66
N GLU A 39 7.65 -26.78 5.47
CA GLU A 39 6.76 -25.60 5.47
C GLU A 39 6.80 -24.87 4.13
N GLN A 40 7.98 -24.81 3.49
CA GLN A 40 8.13 -24.22 2.17
C GLN A 40 7.38 -25.04 1.10
N GLU A 41 7.46 -26.36 1.19
CA GLU A 41 6.74 -27.25 0.27
C GLU A 41 5.22 -27.19 0.49
N ILE A 42 4.76 -27.14 1.74
CA ILE A 42 3.35 -26.95 2.09
C ILE A 42 2.82 -25.64 1.49
N ALA A 43 3.54 -24.53 1.68
CA ALA A 43 3.16 -23.24 1.10
C ALA A 43 3.15 -23.26 -0.44
N ALA A 44 4.09 -23.97 -1.08
CA ALA A 44 4.11 -24.12 -2.54
C ALA A 44 2.92 -24.95 -3.05
N ALA A 45 2.55 -26.00 -2.32
CA ALA A 45 1.39 -26.83 -2.61
C ALA A 45 0.07 -26.06 -2.40
N GLU A 46 -0.05 -25.27 -1.33
CA GLU A 46 -1.19 -24.38 -1.07
C GLU A 46 -1.41 -23.42 -2.24
N LEU A 47 -0.35 -22.74 -2.70
CA LEU A 47 -0.43 -21.80 -3.81
C LEU A 47 -0.84 -22.49 -5.13
N ARG A 48 -0.31 -23.69 -5.41
CA ARG A 48 -0.70 -24.50 -6.57
C ARG A 48 -2.20 -24.82 -6.54
N ILE A 49 -2.69 -25.26 -5.37
CA ILE A 49 -4.10 -25.61 -5.18
C ILE A 49 -4.98 -24.35 -5.32
N GLU A 50 -4.62 -23.24 -4.68
CA GLU A 50 -5.34 -21.97 -4.77
C GLU A 50 -5.47 -21.50 -6.21
N ASN A 51 -4.38 -21.47 -6.97
CA ASN A 51 -4.40 -21.04 -8.37
C ASN A 51 -5.34 -21.91 -9.23
N ASN A 52 -5.33 -23.24 -9.02
CA ASN A 52 -6.21 -24.15 -9.75
C ASN A 52 -7.68 -23.92 -9.39
N ILE A 53 -7.98 -23.77 -8.10
CA ILE A 53 -9.36 -23.52 -7.63
C ILE A 53 -9.86 -22.15 -8.11
N MET A 54 -9.01 -21.13 -8.09
CA MET A 54 -9.35 -19.78 -8.56
C MET A 54 -9.58 -19.73 -10.06
N ALA A 55 -8.84 -20.52 -10.85
CA ALA A 55 -9.04 -20.60 -12.30
C ALA A 55 -10.42 -21.17 -12.68
N GLU A 56 -10.97 -22.06 -11.84
CA GLU A 56 -12.29 -22.69 -12.02
C GLU A 56 -13.38 -22.06 -11.14
N ALA A 57 -13.09 -20.96 -10.45
CA ALA A 57 -13.98 -20.37 -9.47
C ALA A 57 -15.26 -19.79 -10.13
N VAL A 58 -16.41 -20.22 -9.63
CA VAL A 58 -17.73 -19.70 -10.04
C VAL A 58 -18.12 -18.52 -9.12
N PRO A 59 -18.59 -17.38 -9.66
CA PRO A 59 -18.99 -16.26 -8.83
C PRO A 59 -20.17 -16.64 -7.91
N PRO A 60 -20.12 -16.31 -6.61
CA PRO A 60 -21.21 -16.61 -5.71
C PRO A 60 -22.45 -15.74 -6.00
N PRO A 61 -23.66 -16.19 -5.60
CA PRO A 61 -24.87 -15.39 -5.74
C PRO A 61 -24.77 -14.03 -5.02
N VAL A 62 -25.20 -12.95 -5.67
CA VAL A 62 -25.08 -11.57 -5.15
C VAL A 62 -25.71 -11.37 -3.77
N GLN A 63 -26.80 -12.08 -3.47
CA GLN A 63 -27.53 -12.01 -2.20
C GLN A 63 -26.75 -12.63 -1.02
N LEU A 64 -25.78 -13.50 -1.31
CA LEU A 64 -25.04 -14.24 -0.28
C LEU A 64 -24.14 -13.29 0.53
N LYS A 65 -23.55 -12.28 -0.13
CA LYS A 65 -22.69 -11.29 0.52
C LYS A 65 -23.46 -10.54 1.61
N ASP A 66 -24.65 -10.05 1.30
CA ASP A 66 -25.45 -9.27 2.25
C ASP A 66 -25.91 -10.12 3.44
N LYS A 67 -26.28 -11.38 3.19
CA LYS A 67 -26.65 -12.34 4.24
C LYS A 67 -25.50 -12.61 5.20
N ILE A 68 -24.31 -12.93 4.67
CA ILE A 68 -23.11 -13.21 5.49
C ILE A 68 -22.69 -11.97 6.28
N MET A 69 -22.69 -10.79 5.64
CA MET A 69 -22.31 -9.55 6.31
C MET A 69 -23.32 -9.13 7.38
N GLY A 70 -24.60 -9.45 7.18
CA GLY A 70 -25.65 -9.32 8.20
C GLY A 70 -25.40 -10.23 9.40
N ASP A 71 -25.15 -11.52 9.17
CA ASP A 71 -24.88 -12.48 10.24
C ASP A 71 -23.60 -12.16 11.01
N ALA A 72 -22.52 -11.78 10.34
CA ALA A 72 -21.27 -11.38 10.99
C ALA A 72 -21.47 -10.18 11.94
N ARG A 73 -22.28 -9.20 11.54
CA ARG A 73 -22.65 -8.05 12.39
C ARG A 73 -23.47 -8.47 13.60
N ARG A 74 -24.44 -9.39 13.41
CA ARG A 74 -25.24 -9.95 14.51
C ARG A 74 -24.40 -10.75 15.51
N HIS A 75 -23.46 -11.56 15.04
CA HIS A 75 -22.54 -12.32 15.89
C HIS A 75 -21.65 -11.40 16.73
N LYS A 76 -21.06 -10.36 16.13
CA LYS A 76 -20.29 -9.35 16.89
C LYS A 76 -21.12 -8.67 17.96
N HIS A 77 -22.36 -8.29 17.63
CA HIS A 77 -23.27 -7.69 18.60
C HIS A 77 -23.57 -8.67 19.73
N ARG A 78 -23.94 -9.92 19.43
CA ARG A 78 -24.23 -10.93 20.46
C ARG A 78 -23.04 -11.22 21.38
N GLU A 79 -21.83 -11.34 20.84
CA GLU A 79 -20.61 -11.55 21.64
C GLU A 79 -20.29 -10.33 22.51
N TYR A 80 -20.43 -9.12 21.97
CA TYR A 80 -20.22 -7.88 22.72
C TYR A 80 -21.18 -7.78 23.91
N TYR A 81 -22.47 -8.05 23.72
CA TYR A 81 -23.45 -8.02 24.81
C TYR A 81 -23.21 -9.17 25.80
N PHE A 82 -22.97 -10.40 25.34
CA PHE A 82 -22.71 -11.55 26.21
C PHE A 82 -21.50 -11.34 27.13
N LYS A 83 -20.43 -10.69 26.63
CA LYS A 83 -19.22 -10.39 27.41
C LYS A 83 -19.41 -9.28 28.45
N HIS A 84 -20.40 -8.41 28.28
CA HIS A 84 -20.71 -7.31 29.21
C HIS A 84 -21.92 -7.58 30.11
N SER A 85 -22.69 -8.65 29.86
CA SER A 85 -23.84 -9.06 30.66
C SER A 85 -23.51 -10.12 31.73
N GLY A 86 -22.22 -10.32 32.05
CA GLY A 86 -21.74 -11.38 32.95
C GLY A 86 -22.16 -11.28 34.41
N ASP A 87 -22.74 -10.15 34.87
CA ASP A 87 -23.06 -9.93 36.29
C ASP A 87 -24.40 -9.20 36.52
N ALA A 88 -25.40 -9.36 35.64
CA ALA A 88 -26.70 -8.73 35.84
C ALA A 88 -27.83 -9.75 35.76
N ASP A 89 -28.22 -10.23 36.94
CA ASP A 89 -29.53 -10.80 37.21
C ASP A 89 -30.65 -9.94 36.57
N GLY A 90 -31.48 -10.57 35.74
CA GLY A 90 -32.90 -10.27 35.62
C GLY A 90 -33.41 -8.90 35.15
N GLN A 91 -32.61 -7.95 34.65
CA GLN A 91 -33.15 -6.63 34.24
C GLN A 91 -33.07 -6.36 32.74
N GLN A 92 -34.24 -6.01 32.19
CA GLN A 92 -34.50 -5.62 30.80
C GLN A 92 -33.43 -4.66 30.23
N PRO A 93 -33.10 -4.75 28.93
CA PRO A 93 -32.09 -3.92 28.31
C PRO A 93 -32.46 -2.43 28.49
N PRO A 94 -31.53 -1.57 28.96
CA PRO A 94 -31.77 -0.14 29.11
C PRO A 94 -32.17 0.47 27.75
N GLN A 95 -33.28 1.21 27.74
CA GLN A 95 -33.83 1.83 26.51
C GLN A 95 -33.04 3.05 26.02
N ASP A 96 -31.96 3.43 26.70
CA ASP A 96 -31.11 4.53 26.27
C ASP A 96 -29.69 4.03 26.01
N PRO A 97 -29.21 4.02 24.75
CA PRO A 97 -27.81 3.76 24.50
C PRO A 97 -27.01 4.87 25.18
N VAL A 98 -26.31 4.52 26.26
CA VAL A 98 -25.30 5.38 26.87
C VAL A 98 -24.21 5.59 25.83
N TYR A 99 -24.31 6.73 25.13
CA TYR A 99 -23.27 7.17 24.23
C TYR A 99 -22.04 7.50 25.06
N ILE A 100 -21.08 6.57 25.10
CA ILE A 100 -19.70 6.91 25.43
C ILE A 100 -19.26 7.85 24.31
N ASN A 101 -19.25 9.15 24.60
CA ASN A 101 -18.61 10.14 23.76
C ASN A 101 -17.12 9.82 23.76
N ILE A 102 -16.69 8.92 22.88
CA ILE A 102 -15.28 8.80 22.51
C ILE A 102 -14.95 10.15 21.89
N ARG A 103 -14.39 11.07 22.68
CA ARG A 103 -13.74 12.25 22.14
C ARG A 103 -12.69 11.70 21.19
N PRO A 104 -12.77 11.92 19.86
CA PRO A 104 -11.76 11.43 18.95
C PRO A 104 -10.48 12.21 19.25
N GLY A 105 -9.65 11.66 20.14
CA GLY A 105 -8.34 12.18 20.54
C GLY A 105 -7.29 12.07 19.43
N TRP A 106 -7.73 12.15 18.17
CA TRP A 106 -6.87 12.20 17.00
C TRP A 106 -7.33 13.30 16.06
N ASN A 107 -7.48 14.51 16.60
CA ASN A 107 -7.59 15.70 15.78
C ASN A 107 -6.20 16.12 15.27
N ARG A 108 -5.55 15.26 14.50
CA ARG A 108 -4.31 15.59 13.78
C ARG A 108 -4.70 16.27 12.47
N GLN A 109 -5.42 17.38 12.58
CA GLN A 109 -5.45 18.36 11.51
C GLN A 109 -4.03 18.92 11.51
N ILE A 110 -3.26 18.59 10.47
CA ILE A 110 -2.01 19.31 10.20
C ILE A 110 -2.47 20.70 9.76
N THR A 111 -2.78 21.56 10.73
CA THR A 111 -3.07 22.97 10.50
C THR A 111 -1.73 23.60 10.14
N VAL A 112 -1.48 23.71 8.85
CA VAL A 112 -0.30 24.43 8.38
C VAL A 112 -0.47 25.87 8.84
N SER A 113 0.45 26.35 9.69
CA SER A 113 0.39 27.73 10.19
C SER A 113 0.35 28.69 9.00
N ILE A 114 -0.53 29.68 9.06
CA ILE A 114 -0.78 30.66 7.98
C ILE A 114 0.53 31.30 7.48
N TRP A 115 1.53 31.39 8.35
CA TRP A 115 2.88 31.89 8.07
C TRP A 115 3.65 31.09 7.02
N TRP A 116 3.47 29.77 6.93
CA TRP A 116 4.16 28.96 5.90
C TRP A 116 3.66 29.31 4.49
N ARG A 117 2.39 29.69 4.35
CA ARG A 117 1.82 30.15 3.08
C ARG A 117 2.45 31.49 2.67
N CYS A 118 2.63 32.41 3.61
CA CYS A 118 3.33 33.67 3.36
C CYS A 118 4.81 33.46 2.99
N ALA A 119 5.51 32.54 3.68
CA ALA A 119 6.90 32.21 3.38
C ALA A 119 7.06 31.62 1.97
N PHE A 120 6.16 30.72 1.55
CA PHE A 120 6.17 30.15 0.20
C PHE A 120 5.89 31.21 -0.87
N LEU A 121 4.95 32.12 -0.62
CA LEU A 121 4.61 33.20 -1.54
C LEU A 121 5.79 34.18 -1.71
N ALA A 122 6.49 34.51 -0.63
CA ALA A 122 7.71 35.32 -0.67
C ALA A 122 8.84 34.63 -1.46
N LEU A 123 9.02 33.32 -1.29
CA LEU A 123 9.98 32.52 -2.06
C LEU A 123 9.67 32.58 -3.56
N CYS A 124 8.42 32.38 -3.96
CA CYS A 124 8.00 32.45 -5.37
C CYS A 124 8.22 33.84 -5.98
N VAL A 125 7.97 34.91 -5.23
CA VAL A 125 8.23 36.28 -5.70
C VAL A 125 9.73 36.52 -5.86
N LEU A 126 10.55 36.03 -4.93
CA LEU A 126 12.00 36.17 -5.00
C LEU A 126 12.59 35.41 -6.20
N THR A 127 12.15 34.17 -6.45
CA THR A 127 12.62 33.40 -7.61
C THR A 127 12.21 34.06 -8.94
N MET A 128 10.99 34.61 -9.04
CA MET A 128 10.55 35.35 -10.23
C MET A 128 11.36 36.63 -10.47
N SER A 129 11.69 37.37 -9.40
CA SER A 129 12.55 38.56 -9.49
C SER A 129 13.95 38.21 -10.02
N LEU A 130 14.55 37.13 -9.51
CA LEU A 130 15.85 36.65 -10.00
C LEU A 130 15.77 36.22 -11.46
N ALA A 131 14.74 35.46 -11.86
CA ALA A 131 14.56 35.03 -13.24
C ALA A 131 14.40 36.22 -14.22
N ALA A 132 13.61 37.23 -13.83
CA ALA A 132 13.45 38.46 -14.63
C ALA A 132 14.77 39.23 -14.76
N SER A 133 15.55 39.33 -13.68
CA SER A 133 16.87 39.96 -13.68
C SER A 133 17.85 39.23 -14.61
N THR A 134 17.94 37.90 -14.48
CA THR A 134 18.79 37.07 -15.35
C THR A 134 18.38 37.21 -16.82
N TRP A 135 17.09 37.22 -17.13
CA TRP A 135 16.61 37.41 -18.51
C TRP A 135 16.98 38.79 -19.07
N TYR A 136 16.84 39.84 -18.28
CA TYR A 136 17.20 41.20 -18.69
C TYR A 136 18.71 41.33 -18.96
N LEU A 137 19.55 40.78 -18.07
CA LEU A 137 21.01 40.78 -18.25
C LEU A 137 21.42 39.97 -19.48
N TYR A 138 20.81 38.80 -19.68
CA TYR A 138 21.06 37.98 -20.87
C TYR A 138 20.69 38.71 -22.17
N LYS A 139 19.54 39.39 -22.17
CA LYS A 139 19.14 40.21 -23.33
C LYS A 139 20.15 41.33 -23.59
N ARG A 140 20.66 41.99 -22.54
CA ARG A 140 21.66 43.05 -22.66
C ARG A 140 23.01 42.51 -23.17
N THR A 141 23.46 41.35 -22.70
CA THR A 141 24.72 40.74 -23.17
C THR A 141 24.62 40.34 -24.63
N ASN A 142 23.49 39.79 -25.06
CA ASN A 142 23.29 39.43 -26.47
C ASN A 142 23.30 40.68 -27.38
N GLN A 143 22.70 41.79 -26.94
CA GLN A 143 22.78 43.06 -27.67
C GLN A 143 24.22 43.58 -27.81
N LEU A 144 25.06 43.38 -26.79
CA LEU A 144 26.47 43.75 -26.82
C LEU A 144 27.26 42.88 -27.81
N GLU A 145 26.99 41.57 -27.82
CA GLU A 145 27.60 40.64 -28.77
C GLU A 145 27.23 40.97 -30.23
N ASP A 146 25.97 41.30 -30.52
CA ASP A 146 25.54 41.72 -31.86
C ASP A 146 26.26 42.98 -32.35
N VAL A 147 26.43 43.97 -31.48
CA VAL A 147 27.19 45.19 -31.79
C VAL A 147 28.67 44.86 -32.02
N LEU A 148 29.26 43.98 -31.20
CA LEU A 148 30.64 43.52 -31.39
C LEU A 148 30.82 42.75 -32.71
N ILE A 149 29.91 41.83 -33.05
CA ILE A 149 29.95 41.08 -34.30
C ILE A 149 29.82 42.03 -35.48
N ARG A 150 28.90 43.02 -35.42
CA ARG A 150 28.74 44.06 -36.46
C ARG A 150 29.93 45.01 -36.58
N LEU A 151 30.73 45.19 -35.53
CA LEU A 151 31.96 45.98 -35.59
C LEU A 151 33.17 45.13 -36.00
N LYS A 152 33.15 43.82 -35.72
CA LYS A 152 34.19 42.88 -36.14
C LYS A 152 34.07 42.47 -37.61
N THR A 153 32.86 42.24 -38.12
CA THR A 153 32.62 41.95 -39.55
C THR A 153 33.18 42.98 -40.53
N PRO A 154 33.08 44.31 -40.30
CA PRO A 154 33.72 45.30 -41.18
C PRO A 154 35.24 45.34 -41.03
N ALA A 155 35.80 44.90 -39.89
CA ALA A 155 37.25 44.80 -39.73
C ALA A 155 37.83 43.60 -40.50
N GLU A 156 37.13 42.47 -40.53
CA GLU A 156 37.55 41.27 -41.27
C GLU A 156 37.31 41.40 -42.78
N ALA A 157 36.30 42.17 -43.22
CA ALA A 157 36.09 42.52 -44.63
C ALA A 157 37.14 43.48 -45.22
N LEU A 158 37.95 44.14 -44.37
CA LEU A 158 39.03 45.04 -44.78
C LEU A 158 40.43 44.39 -44.76
N LEU A 159 40.57 43.12 -44.38
CA LEU A 159 41.81 42.36 -44.52
C LEU A 159 41.68 41.25 -45.58
N PRO A 160 41.99 41.53 -46.86
CA PRO A 160 42.07 40.48 -47.87
C PRO A 160 43.23 39.52 -47.58
N ALA A 161 42.93 38.22 -47.73
CA ALA A 161 43.92 37.16 -47.89
C ALA A 161 44.77 37.39 -49.16
N GLY A 162 46.09 37.20 -49.03
CA GLY A 162 47.08 37.32 -50.11
C GLY A 162 47.81 38.67 -50.03
N ARG A 163 49.10 38.73 -49.69
CA ARG A 163 50.22 37.89 -50.11
C ARG A 163 51.32 37.86 -49.04
#